data_AF-A0A3Q2VIN1-F1
#
_entry.id   AF-A0A3Q2VIN1-F1
#
_cell.length_a   1.000
_cell.length_b   1.000
_cell.length_c   1.000
_cell.angle_alpha   90.00
_cell.angle_beta   90.00
_cell.angle_gamma   90.00
#
_symmetry.space_group_name_H-M   'P 1'
#
loop_
_entity.id
_entity.type
_entity.pdbx_description
1 polymer ?
#
loop_
_entity_poly.entity_id
_entity_poly.type
_entity_poly.pdbx_seq_one_letter_code
_entity_poly.pdbx_strand_id
1 'polypeptide(L)'
;MEPGGQRRGTQCWWLALTQIKYSVPEEVKVGSVVGNVAKDLGLDISSLEERRFRIVSGAEDAQFEVNPNNGALYVHGNIDREELCERIHPCIKNLKLVAENPMEIHHVGVEIMDVNDNSPSFQEYEKILEMSESTITALTAG
;
A
#
# COMPACT_ATOMS: atom_id res chain seq x y z
N MET A 1 14.58 -38.66 -42.75
CA MET A 1 13.26 -38.19 -42.27
C MET A 1 13.38 -37.99 -40.76
N GLU A 2 13.64 -36.75 -40.34
CA GLU A 2 13.16 -36.24 -39.05
C GLU A 2 11.70 -35.77 -39.26
N PRO A 3 10.82 -35.79 -38.25
CA PRO A 3 11.00 -34.87 -37.12
C PRO A 3 10.66 -35.40 -35.72
N GLY A 4 11.45 -34.95 -34.74
CA GLY A 4 10.91 -34.05 -33.70
C GLY A 4 10.19 -34.68 -32.51
N GLY A 5 10.94 -35.33 -31.62
CA GLY A 5 10.48 -35.68 -30.26
C GLY A 5 10.70 -34.54 -29.28
N GLN A 6 9.68 -33.70 -29.10
CA GLN A 6 9.62 -32.54 -28.20
C GLN A 6 10.08 -32.90 -26.76
N ARG A 7 11.18 -32.29 -26.30
CA ARG A 7 11.53 -32.26 -24.87
C ARG A 7 10.45 -31.46 -24.14
N ARG A 8 9.56 -32.14 -23.41
CA ARG A 8 8.66 -31.50 -22.43
C ARG A 8 9.50 -31.02 -21.26
N GLY A 9 10.14 -29.85 -21.43
CA GLY A 9 10.47 -29.01 -20.31
C GLY A 9 9.14 -28.58 -19.68
N THR A 10 8.76 -29.22 -18.58
CA THR A 10 7.78 -28.68 -17.63
C THR A 10 8.42 -27.47 -16.96
N GLN A 11 8.52 -26.39 -17.73
CA GLN A 11 7.84 -25.14 -17.48
C GLN A 11 7.67 -24.90 -15.96
N CYS A 12 8.58 -24.11 -15.39
CA CYS A 12 8.46 -23.56 -14.05
C CYS A 12 7.29 -22.57 -14.08
N TRP A 13 6.09 -23.08 -13.80
CA TRP A 13 4.89 -22.26 -13.77
C TRP A 13 4.91 -21.42 -12.48
N TRP A 14 5.10 -20.11 -12.65
CA TRP A 14 4.43 -19.08 -11.85
C TRP A 14 4.48 -19.22 -10.33
N LEU A 15 5.65 -19.04 -9.71
CA LEU A 15 5.69 -18.58 -8.31
C LEU A 15 6.26 -17.16 -8.28
N ALA A 16 5.56 -16.25 -8.94
CA ALA A 16 5.62 -14.85 -8.52
C ALA A 16 4.78 -14.78 -7.24
N LEU A 17 5.43 -14.77 -6.08
CA LEU A 17 4.78 -14.48 -4.81
C LEU A 17 4.27 -13.03 -4.89
N THR A 18 3.00 -12.84 -5.25
CA THR A 18 2.38 -11.52 -5.31
C THR A 18 2.13 -11.05 -3.87
N GLN A 19 2.95 -10.11 -3.40
CA GLN A 19 2.68 -9.41 -2.15
C GLN A 19 1.42 -8.55 -2.34
N ILE A 20 0.41 -8.73 -1.48
CA ILE A 20 -0.82 -7.94 -1.51
C ILE A 20 -0.49 -6.50 -1.13
N LYS A 21 -1.06 -5.56 -1.88
CA LYS A 21 -0.94 -4.13 -1.62
C LYS A 21 -2.31 -3.46 -1.64
N TYR A 22 -2.59 -2.68 -0.61
CA TYR A 22 -3.72 -1.76 -0.57
C TYR A 22 -3.22 -0.33 -0.55
N SER A 23 -4.10 0.61 -0.89
CA SER A 23 -3.85 2.03 -0.77
C SER A 23 -4.99 2.67 0.01
N VAL A 24 -4.67 3.56 0.94
CA VAL A 24 -5.63 4.23 1.83
C VAL A 24 -5.26 5.71 1.96
N PRO A 25 -6.20 6.65 1.84
CA PRO A 25 -5.93 8.07 2.11
C PRO A 25 -5.74 8.32 3.61
N GLU A 26 -4.94 9.32 3.99
CA GLU A 26 -4.69 9.64 5.40
C GLU A 26 -5.94 10.16 6.14
N GLU A 27 -6.78 11.00 5.51
CA GLU A 27 -7.98 11.59 6.12
C GLU A 27 -9.18 10.61 6.23
N VAL A 28 -8.88 9.32 6.38
CA VAL A 28 -9.89 8.28 6.50
C VAL A 28 -10.33 8.12 7.97
N LYS A 29 -11.64 7.94 8.18
CA LYS A 29 -12.19 7.77 9.52
C LYS A 29 -11.78 6.42 10.11
N VAL A 30 -11.50 6.41 11.41
CA VAL A 30 -11.37 5.16 12.19
C VAL A 30 -12.63 4.29 12.01
N GLY A 31 -12.42 3.00 11.81
CA GLY A 31 -13.43 2.00 11.47
C GLY A 31 -13.68 1.85 9.97
N SER A 32 -13.03 2.63 9.11
CA SER A 32 -13.15 2.47 7.66
C SER A 32 -12.46 1.19 7.19
N VAL A 33 -13.04 0.55 6.17
CA VAL A 33 -12.50 -0.66 5.55
C VAL A 33 -11.41 -0.27 4.54
N VAL A 34 -10.22 -0.87 4.67
CA VAL A 34 -9.12 -0.75 3.71
C VAL A 34 -9.26 -1.81 2.61
N GLY A 35 -9.56 -3.05 2.99
CA GLY A 35 -9.67 -4.18 2.06
C GLY A 35 -9.99 -5.51 2.76
N ASN A 36 -10.27 -6.57 2.00
CA ASN A 36 -10.52 -7.91 2.54
C ASN A 36 -9.32 -8.83 2.34
N VAL A 37 -8.47 -8.89 3.37
CA VAL A 37 -7.20 -9.61 3.32
C VAL A 37 -7.41 -11.11 3.26
N ALA A 38 -8.41 -11.64 3.98
CA ALA A 38 -8.69 -13.07 3.94
C ALA A 38 -9.10 -13.54 2.54
N LYS A 39 -9.98 -12.78 1.87
CA LYS A 39 -10.41 -13.08 0.51
C LYS A 39 -9.24 -13.04 -0.46
N ASP A 40 -8.39 -12.03 -0.36
CA ASP A 40 -7.27 -11.83 -1.29
C ASP A 40 -6.13 -12.82 -1.06
N LEU A 41 -5.96 -13.32 0.17
CA LEU A 41 -5.06 -14.44 0.51
C LEU A 41 -5.67 -15.82 0.24
N GLY A 42 -6.97 -15.91 -0.07
CA GLY A 42 -7.69 -17.17 -0.22
C GLY A 42 -7.88 -17.96 1.08
N LEU A 43 -7.91 -17.27 2.22
CA LEU A 43 -8.15 -17.86 3.53
C LEU A 43 -9.66 -18.05 3.77
N ASP A 44 -10.00 -19.13 4.46
CA ASP A 44 -11.39 -19.40 4.86
C ASP A 44 -11.79 -18.54 6.06
N ILE A 45 -12.79 -17.67 5.88
CA ILE A 45 -13.25 -16.70 6.88
C ILE A 45 -13.75 -17.40 8.16
N SER A 46 -14.46 -18.54 8.04
CA SER A 46 -14.95 -19.29 9.20
C SER A 46 -13.83 -19.80 10.09
N SER A 47 -12.64 -20.07 9.54
CA SER A 47 -11.50 -20.59 10.29
C SER A 47 -10.66 -19.51 10.98
N LEU A 48 -10.80 -18.23 10.60
CA LEU A 48 -9.88 -17.17 11.02
C LEU A 48 -9.89 -16.92 12.53
N GLU A 49 -11.06 -16.99 13.17
CA GLU A 49 -11.20 -16.80 14.62
C GLU A 49 -10.51 -17.94 15.38
N GLU A 50 -10.78 -19.20 15.01
CA GLU A 50 -10.15 -20.39 15.60
C GLU A 50 -8.63 -20.38 15.40
N ARG A 51 -8.18 -19.90 14.24
CA ARG A 51 -6.77 -19.71 13.88
C ARG A 51 -6.16 -18.43 14.43
N ARG A 52 -6.87 -17.66 15.25
CA ARG A 52 -6.40 -16.40 15.88
C ARG A 52 -5.76 -15.44 14.88
N PHE A 53 -6.40 -15.26 13.73
CA PHE A 53 -5.89 -14.42 12.66
C PHE A 53 -5.75 -12.97 13.13
N ARG A 54 -4.53 -12.44 13.11
CA ARG A 54 -4.23 -11.10 13.64
C ARG A 54 -3.00 -10.50 13.00
N ILE A 55 -2.86 -9.18 13.14
CA ILE A 55 -1.62 -8.48 12.83
C ILE A 55 -0.63 -8.74 13.98
N VAL A 56 0.61 -9.06 13.64
CA VAL A 56 1.73 -9.17 14.58
C VAL A 56 2.23 -7.76 14.86
N SER A 57 1.66 -7.10 15.86
CA SER A 57 1.96 -5.70 16.16
C SER A 57 3.45 -5.45 16.44
N GLY A 58 4.09 -4.63 15.60
CA GLY A 58 5.18 -3.74 15.96
C GLY A 58 4.65 -2.39 16.44
N ALA A 59 5.52 -1.53 17.00
CA ALA A 59 5.14 -0.20 17.49
C ALA A 59 4.53 0.71 16.41
N GLU A 60 4.75 0.40 15.13
CA GLU A 60 4.30 1.17 13.97
C GLU A 60 3.01 0.64 13.32
N ASP A 61 2.39 -0.41 13.88
CA ASP A 61 1.25 -1.10 13.26
C ASP A 61 -0.09 -0.81 13.98
N ALA A 62 -0.11 0.16 14.90
CA ALA A 62 -1.29 0.45 15.73
C ALA A 62 -2.46 1.10 14.94
N GLN A 63 -2.21 1.58 13.74
CA GLN A 63 -3.19 2.26 12.90
C GLN A 63 -4.11 1.30 12.16
N PHE A 64 -3.79 0.00 12.12
CA PHE A 64 -4.54 -0.99 11.37
C PHE A 64 -4.92 -2.19 12.24
N GLU A 65 -6.11 -2.74 11.98
CA GLU A 65 -6.61 -3.93 12.66
C GLU A 65 -7.31 -4.84 11.65
N VAL A 66 -7.16 -6.16 11.82
CA VAL A 66 -7.90 -7.14 11.03
C VAL A 66 -9.02 -7.75 11.86
N ASN A 67 -10.24 -7.78 11.32
CA ASN A 67 -11.36 -8.42 11.98
C ASN A 67 -11.41 -9.91 11.60
N PRO A 68 -11.19 -10.85 12.54
CA PRO A 68 -11.20 -12.27 12.23
C PRO A 68 -12.58 -12.79 11.80
N ASN A 69 -13.68 -12.11 12.15
CA ASN A 69 -15.04 -12.55 11.80
C ASN A 69 -15.36 -12.41 10.30
N ASN A 70 -14.70 -11.48 9.60
CA ASN A 70 -14.98 -11.20 8.19
C ASN A 70 -13.71 -11.06 7.32
N GLY A 71 -12.52 -11.10 7.92
CA GLY A 71 -11.24 -11.06 7.24
C GLY A 71 -10.86 -9.70 6.66
N ALA A 72 -11.60 -8.64 6.98
CA ALA A 72 -11.31 -7.29 6.50
C ALA A 72 -10.30 -6.56 7.40
N LEU A 73 -9.46 -5.76 6.75
CA LEU A 73 -8.53 -4.82 7.34
C LEU A 73 -9.22 -3.47 7.50
N TYR A 74 -9.14 -2.92 8.69
CA TYR A 74 -9.76 -1.66 9.08
C TYR A 74 -8.72 -0.70 9.61
N VAL A 75 -9.06 0.58 9.51
CA VAL A 75 -8.33 1.66 10.17
C VAL A 75 -8.73 1.67 11.65
N HIS A 76 -7.76 1.43 12.53
CA HIS A 76 -7.95 1.39 13.99
C HIS A 76 -7.54 2.72 14.66
N GLY A 77 -6.50 3.38 14.13
CA GLY A 77 -5.99 4.65 14.62
C GLY A 77 -6.11 5.75 13.58
N ASN A 78 -5.95 7.01 14.00
CA ASN A 78 -5.85 8.12 13.05
C ASN A 78 -4.62 7.92 12.17
N ILE A 79 -4.76 8.14 10.87
CA ILE A 79 -3.65 8.08 9.92
C ILE A 79 -3.22 9.51 9.66
N ASP A 80 -1.98 9.82 10.00
CA ASP A 80 -1.33 11.11 9.76
C ASP A 80 -0.03 10.82 9.00
N ARG A 81 0.07 11.24 7.73
CA ARG A 81 1.19 10.83 6.88
C ARG A 81 2.51 11.41 7.39
N GLU A 82 2.48 12.62 7.95
CA GLU A 82 3.63 13.31 8.53
C GLU A 82 4.18 12.57 9.75
N GLU A 83 3.32 12.10 10.66
CA GLU A 83 3.72 11.30 11.83
C GLU A 83 4.25 9.92 11.41
N LEU A 84 3.65 9.31 10.39
CA LEU A 84 3.94 7.93 10.02
C LEU A 84 5.13 7.76 9.08
N CYS A 85 5.37 8.70 8.17
CA CYS A 85 6.35 8.58 7.10
C CYS A 85 7.19 9.84 6.90
N GLU A 86 6.98 10.90 7.68
CA GLU A 86 7.65 12.19 7.55
C GLU A 86 7.60 12.69 6.08
N ARG A 87 8.75 12.69 5.38
CA ARG A 87 8.91 13.15 3.99
C ARG A 87 9.12 12.01 2.98
N ILE A 88 9.02 10.76 3.41
CA ILE A 88 9.32 9.61 2.56
C ILE A 88 8.15 9.33 1.61
N HIS A 89 8.45 9.26 0.32
CA HIS A 89 7.49 8.94 -0.74
C HIS A 89 8.02 7.82 -1.64
N PRO A 90 7.24 6.75 -1.91
CA PRO A 90 5.89 6.49 -1.39
C PRO A 90 5.90 6.07 0.10
N CYS A 91 4.85 6.43 0.84
CA CYS A 91 4.66 6.04 2.24
C CYS A 91 3.99 4.67 2.31
N ILE A 92 4.75 3.62 2.64
CA ILE A 92 4.23 2.24 2.67
C ILE A 92 4.48 1.60 4.04
N LYS A 93 3.39 1.18 4.70
CA LYS A 93 3.42 0.39 5.92
C LYS A 93 3.32 -1.10 5.59
N ASN A 94 4.24 -1.90 6.13
CA ASN A 94 4.34 -3.33 5.85
C ASN A 94 3.81 -4.13 7.05
N LEU A 95 2.57 -4.58 6.95
CA LEU A 95 1.91 -5.36 7.99
C LEU A 95 2.29 -6.84 7.86
N LYS A 96 2.50 -7.48 9.01
CA LYS A 96 2.68 -8.94 9.10
C LYS A 96 1.43 -9.54 9.76
N LEU A 97 0.71 -10.38 9.03
CA LEU A 97 -0.44 -11.09 9.56
C LEU A 97 -0.06 -12.53 9.85
N VAL A 98 -0.57 -13.06 10.96
CA VAL A 98 -0.34 -14.45 11.37
C VAL A 98 -1.67 -15.18 11.49
N ALA A 99 -1.72 -16.39 10.96
CA ALA A 99 -2.73 -17.39 11.28
C ALA A 99 -2.05 -18.54 12.02
N GLU A 100 -2.60 -18.97 13.15
CA GLU A 100 -2.10 -20.08 13.95
C GLU A 100 -2.75 -21.42 13.52
N ASN A 101 -2.10 -22.54 13.86
CA ASN A 101 -2.61 -23.92 13.69
C ASN A 101 -3.13 -24.28 12.28
N PRO A 102 -2.26 -24.46 11.26
CA PRO A 102 -0.80 -24.31 11.29
C PRO A 102 -0.37 -22.84 11.21
N MET A 103 0.85 -22.58 11.67
CA MET A 103 1.41 -21.22 11.65
C MET A 103 1.74 -20.78 10.22
N GLU A 104 1.10 -19.70 9.78
CA GLU A 104 1.32 -19.03 8.50
C GLU A 104 1.55 -17.54 8.72
N ILE A 105 2.48 -16.96 7.95
CA ILE A 105 2.79 -15.52 8.00
C ILE A 105 2.57 -14.93 6.61
N HIS A 106 1.78 -13.86 6.56
CA HIS A 106 1.40 -13.16 5.34
C HIS A 106 1.87 -11.70 5.43
N HIS A 107 2.52 -11.22 4.37
CA HIS A 107 3.01 -9.85 4.27
C HIS A 107 2.07 -9.01 3.42
N VAL A 108 1.54 -7.93 3.99
CA VAL A 108 0.61 -7.02 3.32
C VAL A 108 1.18 -5.61 3.36
N GLY A 109 1.30 -4.97 2.19
CA GLY A 109 1.66 -3.56 2.10
C GLY A 109 0.42 -2.68 2.13
N VAL A 110 0.46 -1.59 2.89
CA VAL A 110 -0.56 -0.53 2.87
C VAL A 110 0.15 0.76 2.50
N GLU A 111 -0.14 1.28 1.33
CA GLU A 111 0.31 2.60 0.89
C GLU A 111 -0.62 3.67 1.45
N ILE A 112 -0.05 4.60 2.20
CA ILE A 112 -0.77 5.78 2.67
C ILE A 112 -0.65 6.83 1.57
N MET A 113 -1.78 7.12 0.93
CA MET A 113 -1.88 8.13 -0.10
C MET A 113 -2.02 9.49 0.57
N ASP A 114 -1.11 10.39 0.22
CA ASP A 114 -1.26 11.83 0.46
C ASP A 114 -2.55 12.27 -0.22
N VAL A 115 -3.51 12.75 0.58
CA VAL A 115 -4.65 13.45 0.01
C VAL A 115 -4.07 14.79 -0.42
N ASN A 116 -4.21 15.18 -1.69
CA ASN A 116 -3.76 16.49 -2.14
C ASN A 116 -4.74 17.58 -1.63
N ASP A 117 -4.81 17.73 -0.31
CA ASP A 117 -5.52 18.76 0.44
C ASP A 117 -4.69 20.06 0.50
N ASN A 118 -3.37 19.94 0.31
CA ASN A 118 -2.42 21.04 0.17
C ASN A 118 -2.53 21.67 -1.22
N SER A 119 -3.62 22.41 -1.44
CA SER A 119 -3.69 23.36 -2.56
C SER A 119 -2.47 24.30 -2.48
N PRO A 120 -1.61 24.35 -3.52
CA PRO A 120 -0.43 25.19 -3.47
C PRO A 120 -0.88 26.63 -3.25
N SER A 121 -0.44 27.23 -2.13
CA SER A 121 -0.68 28.64 -1.86
C SER A 121 0.47 29.44 -2.43
N PHE A 122 0.13 30.45 -3.23
CA PHE A 122 1.11 31.47 -3.58
C PHE A 122 1.31 32.37 -2.37
N GLN A 123 2.56 32.71 -2.06
CA GLN A 123 2.89 33.65 -0.98
C GLN A 123 2.25 35.03 -1.22
N GLU A 124 1.98 35.35 -2.48
CA GLU A 124 1.29 36.56 -2.93
C GLU A 124 0.02 36.14 -3.69
N TYR A 125 -1.09 36.85 -3.49
CA TYR A 125 -2.35 36.59 -4.21
C TYR A 125 -2.24 36.93 -5.71
N GLU A 126 -1.33 37.83 -6.07
CA GLU A 126 -1.05 38.28 -7.42
C GLU A 126 0.44 38.60 -7.52
N LYS A 127 1.11 38.06 -8.55
CA LYS A 127 2.50 38.37 -8.85
C LYS A 127 2.59 38.98 -10.24
N ILE A 128 2.92 40.27 -10.30
CA ILE A 128 3.13 41.00 -11.54
C ILE A 128 4.58 40.80 -11.97
N LEU A 129 4.78 40.17 -13.12
CA LEU A 129 6.10 39.98 -13.73
C LEU A 129 6.24 40.95 -14.91
N GLU A 130 7.15 41.91 -14.79
CA GLU A 130 7.54 42.77 -15.90
C GLU A 130 8.73 42.15 -16.63
N MET A 131 8.55 41.81 -17.90
CA MET A 131 9.62 41.29 -18.75
C MET A 131 9.95 42.31 -19.83
N SER A 132 11.24 42.60 -20.01
CA SER A 132 11.71 43.44 -21.10
C SER A 132 11.54 42.72 -22.43
N GLU A 133 11.11 43.42 -23.48
CA GLU A 133 11.08 42.88 -24.85
C GLU A 133 12.49 42.46 -25.33
N SER A 134 13.54 43.02 -24.73
CA SER A 134 14.93 42.66 -25.01
C SER A 134 15.41 41.38 -24.29
N THR A 135 14.54 40.67 -23.57
CA THR A 135 14.91 39.45 -22.86
C THR A 135 15.14 38.32 -23.86
N ILE A 136 16.36 37.77 -23.87
CA ILE A 136 16.76 36.68 -24.77
C ILE A 136 16.00 35.41 -24.39
N THR A 137 15.38 34.77 -25.39
CA THR A 137 14.69 33.49 -25.22
C THR A 137 15.70 32.34 -25.12
N ALA A 138 15.62 31.58 -24.02
CA ALA A 138 16.27 30.30 -23.74
C ALA A 138 17.81 30.29 -23.59
N LEU A 139 18.30 30.14 -22.35
CA LEU A 139 19.56 29.45 -22.08
C LEU A 139 19.26 27.96 -21.92
N THR A 140 19.34 27.21 -23.02
CA THR A 140 19.56 25.76 -22.94
C THR A 140 21.05 25.54 -22.66
N ALA A 141 21.39 25.24 -21.41
CA ALA A 141 22.71 24.70 -21.10
C ALA A 141 22.72 23.22 -21.56
N GLY A 142 23.50 22.94 -22.60
CA GLY A 142 23.87 21.57 -22.99
C GLY A 142 25.05 21.06 -22.19
#